data_AF-A0A495Z173-F1
#
_entry.id   AF-A0A495Z173-F1
#
_cell.length_a   1.000
_cell.length_b   1.000
_cell.length_c   1.000
_cell.angle_alpha   90.00
_cell.angle_beta   90.00
_cell.angle_gamma   90.00
#
_symmetry.space_group_name_H-M   'P 1'
#
loop_
_entity.id
_entity.type
_entity.pdbx_description
1 polymer ?
#
loop_
_entity_poly.entity_id
_entity_poly.type
_entity_poly.pdbx_seq_one_letter_code
_entity_poly.pdbx_strand_id
1 'polypeptide(L)'
;MNNIHNWQEWIGTDEAGKGDYFGPLVVAGVYVNAKCREEFLEKGISDGKEVSIPRIQKLAAWMWEHYEQHIVVVQKMPAEYNSFYEFLKKRGQNLNTMLAKLHVEVIQTLANRMGAKHALVDKFASNDVITPQLTEQGIKVKQETKAERDIAVAAASVIARDAFLRGIESLSQEYDLRLPRGAYQVTEAGKEFIKLHGADALRNVAKLHFRLTKVVLT
;
A
#
# COMPACT_ATOMS: atom_id res chain seq x y z
N MET A 1 -24.17 3.88 11.47
CA MET A 1 -22.90 4.08 10.74
C MET A 1 -23.21 4.96 9.53
N ASN A 2 -22.56 6.12 9.38
CA ASN A 2 -22.76 6.97 8.20
C ASN A 2 -22.26 6.21 6.98
N ASN A 3 -23.16 5.70 6.14
CA ASN A 3 -22.79 4.97 4.94
C ASN A 3 -22.04 5.91 3.99
N ILE A 4 -20.76 5.58 3.72
CA ILE A 4 -19.91 6.33 2.79
C ILE A 4 -20.51 6.26 1.37
N HIS A 5 -21.16 5.14 1.01
CA HIS A 5 -21.89 4.96 -0.24
C HIS A 5 -22.97 3.87 -0.07
N ASN A 6 -23.79 3.67 -1.12
CA ASN A 6 -24.85 2.65 -1.20
C ASN A 6 -24.60 1.57 -2.27
N TRP A 7 -23.36 1.44 -2.76
CA TRP A 7 -22.98 0.41 -3.74
C TRP A 7 -23.10 -1.02 -3.20
N GLN A 8 -23.56 -1.92 -4.07
CA GLN A 8 -23.68 -3.36 -3.80
C GLN A 8 -22.35 -4.09 -3.98
N GLU A 9 -21.55 -3.62 -4.94
CA GLU A 9 -20.20 -4.10 -5.21
C GLU A 9 -19.28 -2.93 -5.55
N TRP A 10 -18.06 -2.97 -5.03
CA TRP A 10 -17.05 -1.93 -5.25
C TRP A 10 -15.66 -2.43 -4.91
N ILE A 11 -14.66 -1.68 -5.36
CA ILE A 11 -13.25 -1.88 -5.00
C ILE A 11 -12.89 -0.88 -3.91
N GLY A 12 -12.26 -1.33 -2.84
CA GLY A 12 -11.53 -0.48 -1.90
C GLY A 12 -10.04 -0.56 -2.17
N THR A 13 -9.31 0.54 -2.01
CA THR A 13 -7.84 0.55 -2.10
C THR A 13 -7.21 1.31 -0.96
N ASP A 14 -6.02 0.86 -0.54
CA ASP A 14 -5.20 1.49 0.50
C ASP A 14 -3.71 1.20 0.25
N GLU A 15 -2.82 1.96 0.89
CA GLU A 15 -1.36 1.83 0.77
C GLU A 15 -0.64 1.55 2.09
N ALA A 16 0.55 0.94 2.00
CA ALA A 16 1.47 0.78 3.12
C ALA A 16 2.91 1.08 2.71
N GLY A 17 3.72 1.56 3.67
CA GLY A 17 5.14 1.82 3.47
C GLY A 17 5.49 3.18 2.86
N LYS A 18 4.51 4.05 2.58
CA LYS A 18 4.73 5.41 2.07
C LYS A 18 5.64 6.26 2.96
N GLY A 19 5.46 6.15 4.28
CA GLY A 19 6.21 6.91 5.29
C GLY A 19 7.45 6.20 5.83
N ASP A 20 7.67 4.94 5.46
CA ASP A 20 8.76 4.12 5.97
C ASP A 20 10.00 4.28 5.11
N TYR A 21 11.15 4.54 5.75
CA TYR A 21 12.42 4.68 5.05
C TYR A 21 12.87 3.37 4.41
N PHE A 22 12.84 2.28 5.18
CA PHE A 22 13.15 0.95 4.70
C PHE A 22 11.92 0.28 4.08
N GLY A 23 12.17 -0.70 3.22
CA GLY A 23 11.14 -1.56 2.68
C GLY A 23 10.36 -0.97 1.51
N PRO A 24 9.41 -1.74 0.99
CA PRO A 24 8.67 -1.39 -0.22
C PRO A 24 7.69 -0.23 -0.02
N LEU A 25 7.16 0.27 -1.14
CA LEU A 25 5.84 0.88 -1.20
C LEU A 25 4.86 -0.17 -1.73
N VAL A 26 3.72 -0.33 -1.07
CA VAL A 26 2.69 -1.31 -1.44
C VAL A 26 1.35 -0.60 -1.58
N VAL A 27 0.63 -0.88 -2.67
CA VAL A 27 -0.79 -0.55 -2.82
C VAL A 27 -1.55 -1.85 -3.00
N ALA A 28 -2.64 -2.01 -2.24
CA ALA A 28 -3.53 -3.14 -2.39
C ALA A 28 -4.94 -2.67 -2.73
N GLY A 29 -5.68 -3.55 -3.40
CA GLY A 29 -7.10 -3.39 -3.64
C GLY A 29 -7.84 -4.65 -3.31
N VAL A 30 -9.07 -4.47 -2.81
CA VAL A 30 -9.97 -5.57 -2.50
C VAL A 30 -11.34 -5.26 -3.09
N TYR A 31 -11.84 -6.20 -3.89
CA TYR A 31 -13.20 -6.19 -4.38
C TYR A 31 -14.16 -6.79 -3.34
N VAL A 32 -15.22 -6.07 -3.04
CA VAL A 32 -16.23 -6.46 -2.05
C VAL A 32 -17.61 -6.45 -2.69
N ASN A 33 -18.39 -7.50 -2.43
CA ASN A 33 -19.83 -7.57 -2.65
C ASN A 33 -20.57 -7.80 -1.32
N ALA A 34 -21.88 -8.02 -1.35
CA ALA A 34 -22.69 -8.27 -0.14
C ALA A 34 -22.15 -9.43 0.72
N LYS A 35 -21.81 -10.57 0.12
CA LYS A 35 -21.26 -11.73 0.82
C LYS A 35 -19.90 -11.42 1.48
N CYS A 36 -19.01 -10.76 0.73
CA CYS A 36 -17.70 -10.36 1.25
C CYS A 36 -17.85 -9.44 2.47
N ARG A 37 -18.77 -8.47 2.39
CA ARG A 37 -19.04 -7.51 3.47
C ARG A 37 -19.42 -8.22 4.76
N GLU A 38 -20.33 -9.18 4.69
CA GLU A 38 -20.77 -9.96 5.86
C GLU A 38 -19.62 -10.76 6.48
N GLU A 39 -18.91 -11.57 5.68
CA GLU A 39 -17.82 -12.40 6.18
C GLU A 39 -16.63 -11.58 6.71
N PHE A 40 -16.31 -10.44 6.08
CA PHE A 40 -15.21 -9.57 6.54
C PHE A 40 -15.54 -8.93 7.88
N LEU A 41 -16.80 -8.48 8.07
CA LEU A 41 -17.28 -7.97 9.35
C LEU A 41 -17.25 -9.04 10.44
N GLU A 42 -17.68 -10.26 10.16
CA GLU A 42 -17.63 -11.39 11.11
C GLU A 42 -16.20 -11.76 11.51
N LYS A 43 -15.24 -11.70 10.58
CA LYS A 43 -13.81 -11.88 10.87
C LYS A 43 -13.20 -10.70 11.63
N GLY A 44 -13.95 -9.61 11.80
CA GLY A 44 -13.51 -8.41 12.50
C GLY A 44 -12.47 -7.63 11.70
N ILE A 45 -12.58 -7.63 10.38
CA ILE A 45 -12.00 -6.60 9.52
C ILE A 45 -12.89 -5.38 9.71
N SER A 46 -12.41 -4.40 10.46
CA SER A 46 -13.21 -3.22 10.82
C SER A 46 -12.34 -1.98 10.96
N ASP A 47 -13.02 -0.85 11.14
CA ASP A 47 -12.45 0.48 11.21
C ASP A 47 -11.35 0.65 12.27
N GLY A 48 -10.17 1.07 11.83
CA GLY A 48 -9.25 1.92 12.59
C GLY A 48 -8.68 1.41 13.92
N LYS A 49 -8.95 0.17 14.35
CA LYS A 49 -8.26 -0.38 15.52
C LYS A 49 -6.83 -0.69 15.14
N GLU A 50 -5.91 -0.46 16.08
CA GLU A 50 -4.54 -0.91 15.97
C GLU A 50 -4.53 -2.44 15.90
N VAL A 51 -4.61 -2.99 14.68
CA VAL A 51 -4.54 -4.42 14.45
C VAL A 51 -3.08 -4.83 14.70
N SER A 52 -2.88 -5.74 15.65
CA SER A 52 -1.56 -6.28 15.92
C SER A 52 -1.02 -7.01 14.69
N ILE A 53 0.31 -7.05 14.53
CA ILE A 53 0.96 -7.74 13.41
C ILE A 53 0.48 -9.19 13.24
N PRO A 54 0.40 -10.02 14.31
CA PRO A 54 -0.08 -11.40 14.15
C PRO A 54 -1.52 -11.46 13.64
N ARG A 55 -2.36 -10.49 14.03
CA ARG A 55 -3.75 -10.42 13.56
C ARG A 55 -3.82 -9.98 12.09
N ILE A 56 -2.98 -9.05 11.65
CA ILE A 56 -2.87 -8.67 10.23
C ILE A 56 -2.50 -9.89 9.39
N GLN A 57 -1.45 -10.60 9.76
CA GLN A 57 -0.97 -11.78 9.02
C GLN A 57 -2.04 -12.88 8.98
N LYS A 58 -2.74 -13.13 10.09
CA LYS A 58 -3.83 -14.10 10.15
C LYS A 58 -5.01 -13.73 9.26
N LEU A 59 -5.42 -12.46 9.28
CA LEU A 59 -6.52 -11.97 8.44
C LEU A 59 -6.14 -12.00 6.96
N ALA A 60 -4.94 -11.52 6.61
CA ALA A 60 -4.44 -11.54 5.25
C ALA A 60 -4.34 -12.97 4.70
N ALA A 61 -3.79 -13.91 5.47
CA ALA A 61 -3.72 -15.32 5.07
C ALA A 61 -5.12 -15.91 4.80
N TRP A 62 -6.09 -15.66 5.69
CA TRP A 62 -7.47 -16.10 5.49
C TRP A 62 -8.10 -15.48 4.23
N MET A 63 -7.88 -14.17 3.99
CA MET A 63 -8.37 -13.49 2.81
C MET A 63 -7.75 -14.05 1.53
N TRP A 64 -6.44 -14.33 1.50
CA TRP A 64 -5.80 -14.97 0.36
C TRP A 64 -6.37 -16.37 0.09
N GLU A 65 -6.64 -17.15 1.13
CA GLU A 65 -7.20 -18.50 1.01
C GLU A 65 -8.63 -18.51 0.45
N HIS A 66 -9.47 -17.54 0.83
CA HIS A 66 -10.91 -17.55 0.51
C HIS A 66 -11.30 -16.58 -0.61
N TYR A 67 -10.48 -15.56 -0.86
CA TYR A 67 -10.81 -14.39 -1.69
C TYR A 67 -9.66 -13.99 -2.63
N GLU A 68 -8.76 -14.91 -3.01
CA GLU A 68 -7.62 -14.64 -3.90
C GLU A 68 -7.99 -13.79 -5.12
N GLN A 69 -9.08 -14.16 -5.81
CA GLN A 69 -9.51 -13.47 -7.03
C GLN A 69 -9.97 -12.03 -6.77
N HIS A 70 -10.39 -11.71 -5.55
CA HIS A 70 -10.85 -10.39 -5.12
C HIS A 70 -9.70 -9.45 -4.74
N ILE A 71 -8.47 -9.94 -4.69
CA ILE A 71 -7.32 -9.21 -4.18
C ILE A 71 -6.35 -8.91 -5.34
N VAL A 72 -5.83 -7.68 -5.34
CA VAL A 72 -4.68 -7.29 -6.16
C VAL A 72 -3.72 -6.51 -5.28
N VAL A 73 -2.43 -6.82 -5.41
CA VAL A 73 -1.34 -6.12 -4.75
C VAL A 73 -0.34 -5.68 -5.79
N VAL A 74 -0.01 -4.39 -5.80
CA VAL A 74 1.08 -3.83 -6.59
C VAL A 74 2.14 -3.31 -5.63
N GLN A 75 3.35 -3.83 -5.76
CA GLN A 75 4.46 -3.55 -4.86
C GLN A 75 5.65 -2.99 -5.63
N LYS A 76 6.32 -2.00 -5.04
CA LYS A 76 7.62 -1.49 -5.49
C LYS A 76 8.65 -1.69 -4.40
N MET A 77 9.51 -2.70 -4.57
CA MET A 77 10.69 -2.89 -3.73
C MET A 77 11.64 -1.69 -3.87
N PRO A 78 12.52 -1.41 -2.88
CA PRO A 78 13.26 -0.14 -2.83
C PRO A 78 14.04 0.19 -4.10
N ALA A 79 14.68 -0.79 -4.74
CA ALA A 79 15.39 -0.58 -6.00
C ALA A 79 14.45 -0.05 -7.10
N GLU A 80 13.32 -0.73 -7.34
CA GLU A 80 12.31 -0.30 -8.31
C GLU A 80 11.66 1.03 -7.93
N TYR A 81 11.36 1.20 -6.63
CA TYR A 81 10.79 2.43 -6.09
C TYR A 81 11.69 3.62 -6.40
N ASN A 82 12.99 3.51 -6.13
CA ASN A 82 13.95 4.58 -6.35
C ASN A 82 14.06 4.93 -7.83
N SER A 83 14.21 3.93 -8.70
CA SER A 83 14.25 4.14 -10.16
C SER A 83 12.96 4.80 -10.69
N PHE A 84 11.79 4.37 -10.21
CA PHE A 84 10.53 4.96 -10.63
C PHE A 84 10.35 6.38 -10.09
N TYR A 85 10.73 6.64 -8.84
CA TYR A 85 10.67 7.96 -8.23
C TYR A 85 11.55 8.95 -8.99
N GLU A 86 12.79 8.57 -9.33
CA GLU A 86 13.70 9.38 -10.13
C GLU A 86 13.12 9.68 -11.53
N PHE A 87 12.55 8.68 -12.18
CA PHE A 87 11.88 8.83 -13.47
C PHE A 87 10.73 9.86 -13.42
N LEU A 88 9.92 9.84 -12.36
CA LEU A 88 8.85 10.80 -12.13
C LEU A 88 9.40 12.19 -11.82
N LYS A 89 10.42 12.29 -10.95
CA LYS A 89 11.04 13.56 -10.58
C LYS A 89 11.67 14.28 -11.76
N LYS A 90 12.29 13.55 -12.70
CA LYS A 90 12.80 14.12 -13.97
C LYS A 90 11.72 14.78 -14.83
N ARG A 91 10.44 14.43 -14.62
CA ARG A 91 9.27 15.01 -15.29
C ARG A 91 8.53 16.05 -14.43
N GLY A 92 9.12 16.49 -13.33
CA GLY A 92 8.48 17.41 -12.39
C GLY A 92 7.36 16.77 -11.55
N GLN A 93 7.24 15.44 -11.56
CA GLN A 93 6.23 14.70 -10.80
C GLN A 93 6.75 14.30 -9.41
N ASN A 94 5.86 13.79 -8.54
CA ASN A 94 6.17 13.51 -7.14
C ASN A 94 5.59 12.17 -6.66
N LEU A 95 5.76 11.87 -5.37
CA LEU A 95 5.30 10.63 -4.75
C LEU A 95 3.78 10.43 -4.88
N ASN A 96 2.98 11.49 -4.84
CA ASN A 96 1.53 11.37 -5.01
C ASN A 96 1.18 10.94 -6.44
N THR A 97 1.99 11.32 -7.45
CA THR A 97 1.84 10.79 -8.81
C THR A 97 2.15 9.30 -8.88
N MET A 98 3.18 8.84 -8.16
CA MET A 98 3.48 7.41 -8.05
C MET A 98 2.30 6.66 -7.45
N LEU A 99 1.80 7.09 -6.29
CA LEU A 99 0.64 6.48 -5.62
C LEU A 99 -0.57 6.43 -6.55
N ALA A 100 -0.91 7.55 -7.21
CA ALA A 100 -2.02 7.59 -8.15
C ALA A 100 -1.91 6.54 -9.26
N LYS A 101 -0.72 6.36 -9.83
CA LYS A 101 -0.49 5.33 -10.85
C LYS A 101 -0.69 3.92 -10.30
N LEU A 102 -0.20 3.63 -9.10
CA LEU A 102 -0.34 2.32 -8.46
C LEU A 102 -1.80 2.02 -8.08
N HIS A 103 -2.54 2.99 -7.52
CA HIS A 103 -3.96 2.83 -7.23
C HIS A 103 -4.78 2.61 -8.50
N VAL A 104 -4.50 3.36 -9.57
CA VAL A 104 -5.15 3.18 -10.87
C VAL A 104 -4.90 1.77 -11.40
N GLU A 105 -3.66 1.28 -11.38
CA GLU A 105 -3.31 -0.08 -11.82
C GLU A 105 -4.09 -1.16 -11.04
N VAL A 106 -4.14 -1.05 -9.71
CA VAL A 106 -4.90 -1.95 -8.84
C VAL A 106 -6.38 -1.95 -9.18
N ILE A 107 -6.98 -0.75 -9.29
CA ILE A 107 -8.41 -0.60 -9.55
C ILE A 107 -8.77 -1.15 -10.93
N GLN A 108 -7.98 -0.83 -11.96
CA GLN A 108 -8.18 -1.33 -13.32
C GLN A 108 -8.11 -2.85 -13.37
N THR A 109 -7.11 -3.44 -12.71
CA THR A 109 -6.94 -4.89 -12.67
C THR A 109 -8.15 -5.57 -12.04
N LEU A 110 -8.64 -5.07 -10.90
CA LEU A 110 -9.83 -5.62 -10.25
C LEU A 110 -11.11 -5.35 -11.03
N ALA A 111 -11.27 -4.17 -11.63
CA ALA A 111 -12.45 -3.82 -12.41
C ALA A 111 -12.57 -4.71 -13.65
N ASN A 112 -11.45 -4.95 -14.35
CA ASN A 112 -11.40 -5.85 -15.50
C ASN A 112 -11.65 -7.31 -15.11
N ARG A 113 -11.15 -7.74 -13.94
CA ARG A 113 -11.30 -9.12 -13.46
C ARG A 113 -12.70 -9.41 -12.92
N MET A 114 -13.28 -8.48 -12.16
CA MET A 114 -14.51 -8.69 -11.38
C MET A 114 -15.73 -7.98 -11.97
N GLY A 115 -15.56 -7.11 -12.97
CA GLY A 115 -16.64 -6.32 -13.57
C GLY A 115 -17.11 -5.12 -12.73
N ALA A 116 -16.36 -4.76 -11.69
CA ALA A 116 -16.73 -3.69 -10.77
C ALA A 116 -16.73 -2.31 -11.44
N LYS A 117 -17.78 -1.53 -11.20
CA LYS A 117 -17.94 -0.16 -11.75
C LYS A 117 -17.71 0.95 -10.74
N HIS A 118 -17.40 0.60 -9.49
CA HIS A 118 -17.26 1.53 -8.40
C HIS A 118 -15.95 1.29 -7.66
N ALA A 119 -15.27 2.38 -7.29
CA ALA A 119 -14.06 2.32 -6.48
C ALA A 119 -14.08 3.39 -5.39
N LEU A 120 -13.62 3.02 -4.20
CA LEU A 120 -13.39 3.90 -3.06
C LEU A 120 -11.89 3.92 -2.75
N VAL A 121 -11.35 5.13 -2.63
CA VAL A 121 -9.92 5.36 -2.39
C VAL A 121 -9.78 6.31 -1.20
N ASP A 122 -8.86 6.01 -0.27
CA ASP A 122 -8.51 6.98 0.77
C ASP A 122 -7.77 8.18 0.16
N LYS A 123 -8.18 9.37 0.55
CA LYS A 123 -7.70 10.60 -0.08
C LYS A 123 -6.27 10.93 0.37
N PHE A 124 -5.28 10.57 -0.45
CA PHE A 124 -3.85 10.84 -0.18
C PHE A 124 -3.29 12.12 -0.83
N ALA A 125 -4.06 12.82 -1.68
CA ALA A 125 -3.66 14.04 -2.37
C ALA A 125 -4.76 15.11 -2.35
N SER A 126 -4.37 16.39 -2.41
CA SER A 126 -5.31 17.52 -2.47
C SER A 126 -6.05 17.57 -3.81
N ASN A 127 -5.33 17.30 -4.90
CA ASN A 127 -5.85 17.28 -6.25
C ASN A 127 -6.26 15.85 -6.64
N ASP A 128 -7.40 15.75 -7.31
CA ASP A 128 -7.89 14.48 -7.83
C ASP A 128 -7.11 14.07 -9.08
N VAL A 129 -6.17 13.15 -8.89
CA VAL A 129 -5.29 12.62 -9.95
C VAL A 129 -5.71 11.21 -10.39
N ILE A 130 -6.67 10.59 -9.72
CA ILE A 130 -7.10 9.21 -9.97
C ILE A 130 -8.36 9.18 -10.82
N THR A 131 -9.38 9.94 -10.42
CA THR A 131 -10.73 9.87 -11.04
C THR A 131 -10.70 10.11 -12.54
N PRO A 132 -9.93 11.08 -13.10
CA PRO A 132 -9.90 11.29 -14.55
C PRO A 132 -9.45 10.04 -15.34
N GLN A 133 -8.47 9.28 -14.81
CA GLN A 133 -7.90 8.11 -15.48
C GLN A 133 -8.85 6.89 -15.50
N LEU A 134 -9.79 6.85 -14.56
CA LEU A 134 -10.72 5.72 -14.37
C LEU A 134 -12.12 6.01 -14.91
N THR A 135 -12.50 7.28 -15.01
CA THR A 135 -13.81 7.69 -15.54
C THR A 135 -13.92 7.37 -17.03
N GLU A 136 -12.83 7.54 -17.79
CA GLU A 136 -12.75 7.13 -19.21
C GLU A 136 -13.00 5.62 -19.42
N GLN A 137 -12.84 4.82 -18.37
CA GLN A 137 -13.05 3.37 -18.37
C GLN A 137 -14.40 2.96 -17.77
N GLY A 138 -15.28 3.92 -17.51
CA GLY A 138 -16.61 3.67 -16.93
C GLY A 138 -16.59 3.33 -15.44
N ILE A 139 -15.49 3.58 -14.73
CA ILE A 139 -15.36 3.32 -13.30
C ILE A 139 -15.64 4.62 -12.53
N LYS A 140 -16.68 4.60 -11.69
CA LYS A 140 -17.02 5.71 -10.80
C LYS A 140 -16.17 5.64 -9.54
N VAL A 141 -15.25 6.59 -9.42
CA VAL A 141 -14.34 6.71 -8.27
C VAL A 141 -14.92 7.68 -7.25
N LYS A 142 -14.85 7.31 -5.97
CA LYS A 142 -15.07 8.19 -4.84
C LYS A 142 -13.79 8.26 -4.02
N GLN A 143 -13.33 9.47 -3.73
CA GLN A 143 -12.24 9.72 -2.81
C GLN A 143 -12.80 10.35 -1.54
N GLU A 144 -12.48 9.77 -0.39
CA GLU A 144 -12.93 10.26 0.90
C GLU A 144 -11.77 10.35 1.87
N THR A 145 -11.86 11.27 2.81
CA THR A 145 -10.98 11.22 3.98
C THR A 145 -11.53 10.22 4.98
N LYS A 146 -10.63 9.52 5.66
CA LYS A 146 -11.01 8.47 6.62
C LYS A 146 -11.82 7.36 5.95
N ALA A 147 -11.37 6.95 4.76
CA ALA A 147 -12.05 5.93 3.97
C ALA A 147 -11.90 4.53 4.58
N GLU A 148 -10.97 4.33 5.53
CA GLU A 148 -10.78 3.09 6.30
C GLU A 148 -12.01 2.65 7.12
N ARG A 149 -13.03 3.50 7.23
CA ARG A 149 -14.34 3.14 7.78
C ARG A 149 -15.17 2.27 6.83
N ASP A 150 -14.81 2.25 5.55
CA ASP A 150 -15.38 1.33 4.57
C ASP A 150 -14.68 -0.04 4.64
N ILE A 151 -15.48 -1.10 4.53
CA ILE A 151 -15.00 -2.48 4.68
C ILE A 151 -14.01 -2.88 3.59
N ALA A 152 -14.15 -2.39 2.35
CA ALA A 152 -13.26 -2.75 1.27
C ALA A 152 -11.91 -2.04 1.42
N VAL A 153 -11.91 -0.77 1.86
CA VAL A 153 -10.69 -0.03 2.16
C VAL A 153 -9.98 -0.62 3.38
N ALA A 154 -10.71 -0.98 4.45
CA ALA A 154 -10.13 -1.64 5.61
C ALA A 154 -9.50 -3.01 5.25
N ALA A 155 -10.17 -3.78 4.39
CA ALA A 155 -9.64 -5.03 3.87
C ALA A 155 -8.37 -4.80 3.03
N ALA A 156 -8.36 -3.80 2.15
CA ALA A 156 -7.16 -3.41 1.39
C ALA A 156 -6.01 -2.99 2.31
N SER A 157 -6.30 -2.27 3.40
CA SER A 157 -5.31 -1.90 4.42
C SER A 157 -4.62 -3.11 5.05
N VAL A 158 -5.40 -4.14 5.41
CA VAL A 158 -4.87 -5.40 5.96
C VAL A 158 -3.90 -6.05 4.98
N ILE A 159 -4.31 -6.17 3.70
CA ILE A 159 -3.47 -6.78 2.66
C ILE A 159 -2.21 -5.96 2.39
N ALA A 160 -2.33 -4.64 2.24
CA ALA A 160 -1.19 -3.75 1.99
C ALA A 160 -0.17 -3.82 3.13
N ARG A 161 -0.64 -3.83 4.38
CA ARG A 161 0.23 -3.94 5.56
C ARG A 161 0.90 -5.30 5.66
N ASP A 162 0.20 -6.39 5.38
CA ASP A 162 0.80 -7.74 5.36
C ASP A 162 1.91 -7.84 4.31
N ALA A 163 1.65 -7.41 3.08
CA ALA A 163 2.63 -7.41 2.00
C ALA A 163 3.85 -6.50 2.30
N PHE A 164 3.62 -5.34 2.91
CA PHE A 164 4.71 -4.47 3.37
C PHE A 164 5.58 -5.14 4.44
N LEU A 165 4.95 -5.80 5.42
CA LEU A 165 5.65 -6.52 6.49
C LEU A 165 6.52 -7.65 5.92
N ARG A 166 5.97 -8.47 5.02
CA ARG A 166 6.72 -9.52 4.33
C ARG A 166 7.87 -8.97 3.50
N GLY A 167 7.67 -7.82 2.84
CA GLY A 167 8.73 -7.16 2.07
C GLY A 167 9.89 -6.69 2.95
N ILE A 168 9.62 -6.16 4.14
CA ILE A 168 10.68 -5.82 5.10
C ILE A 168 11.38 -7.07 5.63
N GLU A 169 10.61 -8.09 6.01
CA GLU A 169 11.18 -9.35 6.51
C GLU A 169 12.10 -10.00 5.48
N SER A 170 11.69 -10.03 4.21
CA SER A 170 12.50 -10.53 3.10
C SER A 170 13.82 -9.76 2.97
N LEU A 171 13.79 -8.43 3.02
CA LEU A 171 15.01 -7.62 2.94
C LEU A 171 15.91 -7.84 4.18
N SER A 172 15.30 -7.97 5.36
CA SER A 172 16.05 -8.26 6.58
C SER A 172 16.75 -9.61 6.53
N GLN A 173 16.12 -10.63 5.95
CA GLN A 173 16.73 -11.94 5.74
C GLN A 173 17.82 -11.90 4.67
N GLU A 174 17.57 -11.22 3.54
CA GLU A 174 18.52 -11.11 2.43
C GLU A 174 19.85 -10.46 2.85
N TYR A 175 19.77 -9.44 3.71
CA TYR A 175 20.94 -8.69 4.17
C TYR A 175 21.41 -9.08 5.57
N ASP A 176 20.81 -10.10 6.19
CA ASP A 176 21.12 -10.54 7.57
C ASP A 176 21.16 -9.37 8.58
N LEU A 177 20.22 -8.42 8.44
CA LEU A 177 20.14 -7.23 9.26
C LEU A 177 18.70 -6.83 9.53
N ARG A 178 18.38 -6.55 10.80
CA ARG A 178 17.04 -6.07 11.16
C ARG A 178 16.80 -4.66 10.62
N LEU A 179 15.80 -4.51 9.76
CA LEU A 179 15.39 -3.23 9.19
C LEU A 179 14.14 -2.73 9.94
N PRO A 180 14.26 -1.70 10.78
CA PRO A 180 13.13 -1.19 11.56
C PRO A 180 12.13 -0.43 10.68
N ARG A 181 10.87 -0.43 11.14
CA ARG A 181 9.77 0.37 10.57
C ARG A 181 9.64 1.71 11.27
N GLY A 182 8.95 2.65 10.63
CA GLY A 182 8.64 3.96 11.20
C GLY A 182 9.86 4.86 11.28
N ALA A 183 10.06 5.51 12.43
CA ALA A 183 11.14 6.48 12.66
C ALA A 183 12.12 6.06 13.78
N TYR A 184 11.76 5.06 14.59
CA TYR A 184 12.59 4.61 15.71
C TYR A 184 13.72 3.70 15.22
N GLN A 185 14.96 3.97 15.63
CA GLN A 185 16.18 3.20 15.29
C GLN A 185 16.56 3.14 13.80
N VAL A 186 15.86 3.87 12.95
CA VAL A 186 16.07 3.81 11.48
C VAL A 186 17.43 4.38 11.09
N THR A 187 17.90 5.42 11.78
CA THR A 187 19.21 6.03 11.51
C THR A 187 20.33 5.05 11.83
N GLU A 188 20.26 4.43 13.01
CA GLU A 188 21.25 3.48 13.52
C GLU A 188 21.33 2.26 12.61
N ALA A 189 20.19 1.68 12.25
CA ALA A 189 20.11 0.57 11.30
C ALA A 189 20.66 0.95 9.91
N GLY A 190 20.41 2.17 9.44
CA GLY A 190 20.97 2.65 8.17
C GLY A 190 22.49 2.79 8.19
N LYS A 191 23.05 3.29 9.28
CA LYS A 191 24.51 3.38 9.46
C LYS A 191 25.15 2.00 9.57
N GLU A 192 24.52 1.09 10.29
CA GLU A 192 24.96 -0.30 10.39
C GLU A 192 24.91 -1.00 9.03
N PHE A 193 23.83 -0.83 8.29
CA PHE A 193 23.70 -1.37 6.93
C PHE A 193 24.83 -0.89 6.02
N ILE A 194 25.13 0.41 6.02
CA ILE A 194 26.21 0.98 5.20
C ILE A 194 27.58 0.40 5.61
N LYS A 195 27.81 0.22 6.91
CA LYS A 195 29.06 -0.38 7.41
C LYS A 195 29.25 -1.82 6.92
N LEU A 196 28.16 -2.60 6.83
CA LEU A 196 28.19 -4.01 6.46
C LEU A 196 28.16 -4.24 4.94
N HIS A 197 27.37 -3.47 4.20
CA HIS A 197 27.06 -3.74 2.79
C HIS A 197 27.47 -2.61 1.83
N GLY A 198 28.00 -1.50 2.36
CA GLY A 198 28.39 -0.33 1.58
C GLY A 198 27.22 0.62 1.28
N ALA A 199 27.57 1.88 1.00
CA ALA A 199 26.59 2.94 0.76
C ALA A 199 25.73 2.70 -0.49
N ASP A 200 26.31 2.14 -1.55
CA ASP A 200 25.59 1.89 -2.81
C ASP A 200 24.47 0.86 -2.65
N ALA A 201 24.62 -0.11 -1.75
CA ALA A 201 23.61 -1.13 -1.48
C ALA A 201 22.34 -0.56 -0.82
N LEU A 202 22.41 0.63 -0.22
CA LEU A 202 21.28 1.27 0.46
C LEU A 202 20.07 1.46 -0.46
N ARG A 203 20.31 1.63 -1.76
CA ARG A 203 19.27 1.73 -2.80
C ARG A 203 18.34 0.51 -2.87
N ASN A 204 18.80 -0.65 -2.39
CA ASN A 204 18.07 -1.92 -2.46
C ASN A 204 17.17 -2.14 -1.25
N VAL A 205 17.43 -1.44 -0.14
CA VAL A 205 16.67 -1.59 1.11
C VAL A 205 15.87 -0.36 1.51
N ALA A 206 16.25 0.84 1.02
CA ALA A 206 15.68 2.11 1.47
C ALA A 206 15.23 3.05 0.35
N LYS A 207 14.29 3.95 0.68
CA LYS A 207 13.76 4.99 -0.20
C LYS A 207 14.65 6.23 -0.14
N LEU A 208 15.54 6.41 -1.11
CA LEU A 208 16.67 7.34 -1.02
C LEU A 208 16.30 8.83 -1.05
N HIS A 209 15.14 9.19 -1.57
CA HIS A 209 14.68 10.59 -1.59
C HIS A 209 14.31 11.15 -0.21
N PHE A 210 14.23 10.31 0.82
CA PHE A 210 14.00 10.76 2.19
C PHE A 210 15.17 11.61 2.68
N ARG A 211 14.87 12.63 3.49
CA ARG A 211 15.91 13.48 4.13
C ARG A 211 16.89 12.65 4.97
N LEU A 212 16.41 11.53 5.52
CA LEU A 212 17.18 10.61 6.35
C LEU A 212 18.40 10.04 5.64
N THR A 213 18.37 9.87 4.32
CA THR A 213 19.51 9.39 3.52
C THR A 213 20.76 10.23 3.75
N LYS A 214 20.62 11.54 3.89
CA LYS A 214 21.77 12.43 4.16
C LYS A 214 22.39 12.18 5.53
N VAL A 215 21.58 11.79 6.52
CA VAL A 215 22.01 11.57 7.90
C VAL A 215 22.71 10.21 8.06
N VAL A 216 22.26 9.20 7.32
CA VAL A 216 22.88 7.86 7.38
C VAL A 216 24.19 7.79 6.59
N LEU A 217 24.37 8.63 5.56
CA LEU A 217 25.60 8.71 4.77
C LEU A 217 26.73 9.54 5.43
N THR A 218 26.42 10.26 6.52
CA THR A 218 27.38 11.02 7.34
C THR A 218 27.72 10.30 8.63
#